data_AF-A0A101NDM0-F1
#
_entry.id   AF-A0A101NDM0-F1
#
_cell.length_a   1.000
_cell.length_b   1.000
_cell.length_c   1.000
_cell.angle_alpha   90.00
_cell.angle_beta   90.00
_cell.angle_gamma   90.00
#
_symmetry.space_group_name_H-M   'P 1'
#
loop_
_entity.id
_entity.type
_entity.pdbx_description
1 polymer ?
#
loop_
_entity_poly.entity_id
_entity_poly.type
_entity_poly.pdbx_seq_one_letter_code
_entity_poly.pdbx_strand_id
1 'polypeptide(L)'
;MIRNPSGFGSSDGAMSWATFDGTTWSGFTTFDGASTPSAPTLTVFDSKLYAVYRSADSTLNWTTFNGTTWTSPRKFPSGSTAAAPALAVHEGTLYCMVRGAGSNESLFWTTLNGGTWNPFTKLTATNYAAPALAAFDNKLYGVHRGGTA
;
A
#
# COMPACT_ATOMS: atom_id res chain seq x y z
N MET A 1 -35.98 5.24 5.41
CA MET A 1 -35.36 5.15 6.76
C MET A 1 -34.14 4.26 6.64
N ILE A 2 -32.96 4.83 6.32
CA ILE A 2 -31.71 4.07 6.23
C ILE A 2 -31.05 4.19 7.60
N ARG A 3 -30.97 3.07 8.32
CA ARG A 3 -30.27 3.01 9.61
C ARG A 3 -28.78 3.11 9.31
N ASN A 4 -28.19 4.22 9.74
CA ASN A 4 -26.76 4.39 9.88
C ASN A 4 -26.30 3.39 10.97
N PRO A 5 -25.56 2.31 10.67
CA PRO A 5 -25.07 1.42 11.71
C PRO A 5 -23.99 2.17 12.48
N SER A 6 -24.36 2.65 13.65
CA SER A 6 -23.47 3.16 14.68
C SER A 6 -22.38 2.13 14.98
N GLY A 7 -21.15 2.43 14.58
CA GLY A 7 -20.01 1.56 14.85
C GLY A 7 -18.66 2.01 14.30
N PHE A 8 -18.47 3.28 13.89
CA PHE A 8 -17.12 3.81 13.64
C PHE A 8 -16.57 4.43 14.93
N GLY A 9 -16.41 3.60 15.96
CA GLY A 9 -15.38 3.79 16.98
C GLY A 9 -14.34 2.68 16.75
N SER A 10 -13.06 2.95 16.60
CA SER A 10 -12.28 3.94 17.32
C SER A 10 -11.12 4.51 16.48
N SER A 11 -10.34 5.39 17.09
CA SER A 11 -9.06 5.93 16.62
C SER A 11 -7.93 4.87 16.54
N ASP A 12 -8.23 3.62 16.19
CA ASP A 12 -7.32 2.45 16.32
C ASP A 12 -6.45 2.19 15.08
N GLY A 13 -6.73 2.86 13.95
CA GLY A 13 -6.00 2.67 12.70
C GLY A 13 -6.20 1.28 12.08
N ALA A 14 -7.13 0.47 12.60
CA ALA A 14 -7.34 -0.89 12.13
C ALA A 14 -7.73 -0.89 10.64
N MET A 15 -7.10 -1.77 9.86
CA MET A 15 -7.47 -1.94 8.46
C MET A 15 -8.69 -2.85 8.36
N SER A 16 -9.60 -2.53 7.42
CA SER A 16 -10.77 -3.36 7.10
C SER A 16 -10.95 -3.47 5.59
N TRP A 17 -11.63 -4.54 5.14
CA TRP A 17 -11.93 -4.78 3.74
C TRP A 17 -13.38 -5.26 3.55
N ALA A 18 -13.91 -5.05 2.35
CA ALA A 18 -15.22 -5.50 1.92
C ALA A 18 -15.17 -5.84 0.43
N THR A 19 -16.16 -6.56 -0.07
CA THR A 19 -16.30 -6.91 -1.49
C THR A 19 -17.59 -6.34 -2.05
N PHE A 20 -17.59 -6.03 -3.35
CA PHE A 20 -18.77 -5.57 -4.07
C PHE A 20 -19.14 -6.63 -5.12
N ASP A 21 -20.40 -7.07 -5.12
CA ASP A 21 -20.89 -8.13 -6.01
C ASP A 21 -21.48 -7.60 -7.34
N GLY A 22 -21.42 -6.29 -7.57
CA GLY A 22 -22.09 -5.62 -8.69
C GLY A 22 -23.36 -4.87 -8.28
N THR A 23 -23.90 -5.14 -7.09
CA THR A 23 -25.12 -4.50 -6.57
C THR A 23 -24.96 -3.96 -5.16
N THR A 24 -24.31 -4.71 -4.27
CA THR A 24 -24.17 -4.37 -2.86
C THR A 24 -22.76 -4.65 -2.35
N TRP A 25 -22.36 -3.90 -1.32
CA TRP A 25 -21.14 -4.16 -0.56
C TRP A 25 -21.44 -5.18 0.54
N SER A 26 -20.50 -6.10 0.76
CA SER A 26 -20.49 -6.96 1.94
C SER A 26 -20.31 -6.12 3.22
N GLY A 27 -20.52 -6.74 4.38
CA GLY A 27 -20.02 -6.19 5.65
C GLY A 27 -18.49 -6.05 5.61
N PHE A 28 -17.97 -5.04 6.31
CA PHE A 28 -16.54 -4.86 6.48
C PHE A 28 -15.97 -5.88 7.46
N THR A 29 -14.85 -6.49 7.09
CA THR A 29 -14.07 -7.41 7.93
C THR A 29 -12.74 -6.75 8.28
N THR A 30 -12.42 -6.70 9.57
CA THR A 30 -11.13 -6.17 10.05
C THR A 30 -10.00 -7.16 9.74
N PHE A 31 -8.84 -6.66 9.33
CA PHE A 31 -7.64 -7.47 9.21
C PHE A 31 -7.12 -7.87 10.59
N ASP A 32 -6.73 -9.13 10.76
CA ASP A 32 -6.02 -9.56 11.97
C ASP A 32 -4.57 -9.07 11.93
N GLY A 33 -4.18 -8.26 12.93
CA GLY A 33 -2.81 -7.75 13.07
C GLY A 33 -2.39 -6.65 12.08
N ALA A 34 -3.31 -6.03 11.33
CA ALA A 34 -2.99 -4.91 10.44
C ALA A 34 -3.66 -3.60 10.89
N SER A 35 -2.83 -2.61 11.21
CA SER A 35 -3.23 -1.23 11.50
C SER A 35 -2.28 -0.27 10.78
N THR A 36 -2.81 0.85 10.33
CA THR A 36 -2.07 1.86 9.60
C THR A 36 -2.51 3.28 9.96
N PRO A 37 -1.57 4.21 10.21
CA PRO A 37 -1.88 5.64 10.40
C PRO A 37 -2.01 6.40 9.07
N SER A 38 -2.06 5.71 7.91
CA SER A 38 -2.12 6.33 6.59
C SER A 38 -2.93 5.47 5.64
N ALA A 39 -3.31 6.00 4.48
CA ALA A 39 -4.04 5.18 3.50
C ALA A 39 -3.20 3.93 3.12
N PRO A 40 -3.78 2.71 3.15
CA PRO A 40 -3.16 1.55 2.55
C PRO A 40 -3.27 1.62 1.02
N THR A 41 -2.53 0.76 0.32
CA THR A 41 -2.66 0.57 -1.13
C THR A 41 -3.00 -0.88 -1.45
N LEU A 42 -3.74 -1.09 -2.55
CA LEU A 42 -4.24 -2.39 -2.98
C LEU A 42 -4.05 -2.55 -4.49
N THR A 43 -3.49 -3.66 -4.95
CA THR A 43 -3.27 -3.92 -6.38
C THR A 43 -3.41 -5.40 -6.70
N VAL A 44 -4.01 -5.74 -7.85
CA VAL A 44 -4.02 -7.12 -8.35
C VAL A 44 -2.68 -7.42 -9.01
N PHE A 45 -2.05 -8.54 -8.64
CA PHE A 45 -0.84 -9.06 -9.25
C PHE A 45 -0.81 -10.57 -9.10
N ASP A 46 -0.40 -11.31 -10.13
CA ASP A 46 -0.28 -12.78 -10.10
C ASP A 46 -1.53 -13.48 -9.51
N SER A 47 -2.71 -13.09 -10.00
CA SER A 47 -4.02 -13.60 -9.56
C SER A 47 -4.33 -13.42 -8.06
N LYS A 48 -3.64 -12.50 -7.38
CA LYS A 48 -3.84 -12.17 -5.97
C LYS A 48 -4.04 -10.67 -5.79
N LEU A 49 -4.74 -10.27 -4.73
CA LEU A 49 -4.63 -8.89 -4.25
C LEU A 49 -3.41 -8.76 -3.37
N TYR A 50 -2.66 -7.68 -3.54
CA TYR A 50 -1.57 -7.26 -2.68
C TYR A 50 -1.97 -5.99 -1.96
N ALA A 51 -2.10 -6.06 -0.64
CA ALA A 51 -2.28 -4.90 0.21
C ALA A 51 -0.93 -4.52 0.82
N VAL A 52 -0.52 -3.25 0.71
CA VAL A 52 0.70 -2.72 1.31
C VAL A 52 0.34 -1.51 2.16
N TYR A 53 0.95 -1.40 3.34
CA TYR A 53 0.64 -0.34 4.30
C TYR A 53 1.84 -0.07 5.20
N ARG A 54 1.86 1.11 5.83
CA ARG A 54 2.82 1.42 6.88
C ARG A 54 2.23 1.21 8.26
N SER A 55 3.05 0.81 9.21
CA SER A 55 2.71 0.80 10.64
C SER A 55 3.03 2.15 11.30
N ALA A 56 2.59 2.33 12.54
CA ALA A 56 2.86 3.54 13.34
C ALA A 56 4.37 3.81 13.50
N ASP A 57 5.19 2.75 13.59
CA ASP A 57 6.65 2.81 13.64
C ASP A 57 7.33 3.07 12.29
N SER A 58 6.55 3.46 11.27
CA SER A 58 6.98 3.68 9.88
C SER A 58 7.46 2.43 9.14
N THR A 59 7.34 1.22 9.70
CA THR A 59 7.67 -0.02 8.97
C THR A 59 6.66 -0.30 7.86
N LEU A 60 7.14 -0.87 6.74
CA LEU A 60 6.27 -1.31 5.66
C LEU A 60 5.88 -2.78 5.83
N ASN A 61 4.60 -3.05 5.63
CA ASN A 61 4.00 -4.37 5.75
C ASN A 61 3.15 -4.68 4.52
N TRP A 62 2.98 -5.96 4.24
CA TRP A 62 2.16 -6.43 3.13
C TRP A 62 1.44 -7.73 3.45
N THR A 63 0.30 -7.92 2.81
CA THR A 63 -0.47 -9.16 2.86
C THR A 63 -1.11 -9.43 1.50
N THR A 64 -1.42 -10.70 1.22
CA THR A 64 -2.02 -11.14 -0.04
C THR A 64 -3.33 -11.85 0.16
N PHE A 65 -4.30 -11.61 -0.72
CA PHE A 65 -5.55 -12.35 -0.81
C PHE A 65 -5.53 -13.25 -2.05
N ASN A 66 -5.87 -14.53 -1.89
CA ASN A 66 -5.88 -15.52 -2.96
C ASN A 66 -7.28 -15.79 -3.56
N GLY A 67 -8.28 -14.97 -3.20
CA GLY A 67 -9.69 -15.20 -3.57
C GLY A 67 -10.53 -15.79 -2.43
N THR A 68 -9.90 -16.36 -1.40
CA THR A 68 -10.62 -16.94 -0.24
C THR A 68 -10.09 -16.42 1.09
N THR A 69 -8.78 -16.29 1.25
CA THR A 69 -8.17 -15.89 2.52
C THR A 69 -7.03 -14.89 2.34
N TRP A 70 -6.86 -14.03 3.35
CA TRP A 70 -5.70 -13.17 3.50
C TRP A 70 -4.58 -13.92 4.21
N THR A 71 -3.34 -13.70 3.80
CA THR A 71 -2.16 -14.16 4.56
C THR A 71 -1.97 -13.34 5.84
N SER A 72 -1.25 -13.88 6.83
CA SER A 72 -0.73 -13.04 7.92
C SER A 72 0.17 -11.92 7.35
N PRO A 73 0.16 -10.71 7.92
CA PRO A 73 1.03 -9.63 7.49
C PRO A 73 2.51 -10.00 7.55
N ARG A 74 3.25 -9.59 6.52
CA ARG A 74 4.70 -9.75 6.40
C ARG A 74 5.36 -8.39 6.36
N LYS A 75 6.51 -8.23 7.02
CA LYS A 75 7.34 -7.03 6.88
C LYS A 75 8.04 -7.02 5.53
N PHE A 76 8.29 -5.84 5.00
CA PHE A 76 9.30 -5.68 3.95
C PHE A 76 10.69 -6.01 4.53
N PRO A 77 11.62 -6.54 3.72
CA PRO A 77 12.97 -6.88 4.20
C PRO A 77 13.80 -5.66 4.60
N SER A 78 13.44 -4.48 4.10
CA SER A 78 14.04 -3.20 4.48
C SER A 78 13.06 -2.06 4.21
N GLY A 79 13.43 -0.84 4.58
CA GLY A 79 12.70 0.38 4.26
C GLY A 79 11.70 0.80 5.33
N SER A 80 11.47 2.11 5.38
CA SER A 80 10.48 2.75 6.24
C SER A 80 9.89 3.93 5.52
N THR A 81 8.65 4.28 5.86
CA THR A 81 7.95 5.40 5.23
C THR A 81 7.12 6.19 6.22
N ALA A 82 7.10 7.51 6.06
CA ALA A 82 6.22 8.41 6.80
C ALA A 82 4.88 8.65 6.11
N ALA A 83 4.68 8.12 4.90
CA ALA A 83 3.50 8.38 4.07
C ALA A 83 2.87 7.08 3.54
N ALA A 84 1.70 7.19 2.90
CA ALA A 84 1.08 6.05 2.24
C ALA A 84 2.00 5.50 1.11
N PRO A 85 2.12 4.18 0.99
CA PRO A 85 2.82 3.54 -0.13
C PRO A 85 1.99 3.59 -1.43
N ALA A 86 2.67 3.47 -2.56
CA ALA A 86 2.03 3.33 -3.88
C ALA A 86 2.45 2.02 -4.56
N LEU A 87 1.51 1.36 -5.23
CA LEU A 87 1.74 0.16 -6.03
C LEU A 87 1.33 0.36 -7.49
N ALA A 88 2.04 -0.29 -8.39
CA ALA A 88 1.61 -0.50 -9.77
C ALA A 88 2.27 -1.75 -10.35
N VAL A 89 1.57 -2.42 -11.27
CA VAL A 89 2.15 -3.50 -12.08
C VAL A 89 2.62 -2.92 -13.41
N HIS A 90 3.85 -3.21 -13.78
CA HIS A 90 4.43 -2.83 -15.06
C HIS A 90 5.28 -3.99 -15.60
N GLU A 91 5.04 -4.38 -16.85
CA GLU A 91 5.76 -5.49 -17.53
C GLU A 91 5.86 -6.77 -16.68
N GLY A 92 4.75 -7.17 -16.04
CA GLY A 92 4.70 -8.38 -15.21
C GLY A 92 5.45 -8.28 -13.88
N THR A 93 5.87 -7.09 -13.48
CA THR A 93 6.54 -6.83 -12.20
C THR A 93 5.68 -5.90 -11.34
N LEU A 94 5.54 -6.23 -10.06
CA LEU A 94 4.89 -5.35 -9.07
C LEU A 94 5.92 -4.38 -8.49
N TYR A 95 5.67 -3.08 -8.64
CA TYR A 95 6.50 -2.00 -8.11
C TYR A 95 5.85 -1.41 -6.88
N CYS A 96 6.67 -1.02 -5.90
CA CYS A 96 6.28 -0.23 -4.74
C CYS A 96 7.12 1.03 -4.69
N MET A 97 6.49 2.19 -4.49
CA MET A 97 7.18 3.46 -4.27
C MET A 97 6.73 4.09 -2.95
N VAL A 98 7.68 4.66 -2.22
CA VAL A 98 7.46 5.28 -0.91
C VAL A 98 8.30 6.54 -0.74
N ARG A 99 7.83 7.47 0.09
CA ARG A 99 8.68 8.52 0.67
C ARG A 99 9.49 7.93 1.83
N GLY A 100 10.72 8.38 2.04
CA GLY A 100 11.48 8.07 3.25
C GLY A 100 10.75 8.44 4.55
N ALA A 101 11.17 7.82 5.65
CA ALA A 101 10.65 8.12 6.99
C ALA A 101 11.33 9.35 7.62
N GLY A 102 10.71 9.91 8.66
CA GLY A 102 11.21 11.09 9.36
C GLY A 102 11.40 12.29 8.44
N SER A 103 12.54 12.97 8.56
CA SER A 103 12.94 14.11 7.72
C SER A 103 13.48 13.70 6.34
N ASN A 104 13.56 12.40 6.03
CA ASN A 104 14.01 11.96 4.71
C ASN A 104 12.88 12.13 3.69
N GLU A 105 13.02 13.15 2.85
CA GLU A 105 12.07 13.51 1.81
C GLU A 105 12.32 12.82 0.47
N SER A 106 13.35 11.96 0.38
CA SER A 106 13.62 11.21 -0.84
C SER A 106 12.55 10.18 -1.14
N LEU A 107 12.33 9.94 -2.44
CA LEU A 107 11.55 8.80 -2.90
C LEU A 107 12.42 7.56 -3.00
N PHE A 108 11.80 6.42 -2.76
CA PHE A 108 12.42 5.11 -2.88
C PHE A 108 11.46 4.19 -3.62
N TRP A 109 12.00 3.27 -4.41
CA TRP A 109 11.22 2.24 -5.07
C TRP A 109 11.84 0.86 -4.91
N THR A 110 11.00 -0.17 -5.02
CA THR A 110 11.40 -1.58 -5.01
C THR A 110 10.45 -2.40 -5.88
N THR A 111 10.83 -3.64 -6.17
CA THR A 111 10.05 -4.60 -6.94
C THR A 111 9.89 -5.92 -6.18
N LEU A 112 8.80 -6.62 -6.49
CA LEU A 112 8.58 -7.98 -6.01
C LEU A 112 9.14 -8.99 -7.03
N ASN A 113 10.02 -9.89 -6.59
CA ASN A 113 10.56 -11.00 -7.39
C ASN A 113 10.39 -12.32 -6.64
N GLY A 114 9.74 -13.31 -7.28
CA GLY A 114 9.57 -14.65 -6.69
C GLY A 114 8.87 -14.66 -5.32
N GLY A 115 7.98 -13.70 -5.07
CA GLY A 115 7.30 -13.54 -3.79
C GLY A 115 8.08 -12.82 -2.68
N THR A 116 9.28 -12.31 -2.97
CA THR A 116 10.11 -11.52 -2.05
C THR A 116 10.37 -10.13 -2.61
N TRP A 117 10.32 -9.11 -1.76
CA TRP A 117 10.63 -7.73 -2.15
C TRP A 117 12.14 -7.51 -2.23
N ASN A 118 12.60 -6.80 -3.25
CA ASN A 118 14.00 -6.40 -3.38
C ASN A 118 14.36 -5.27 -2.39
N PRO A 119 15.65 -4.99 -2.15
CA PRO A 119 16.08 -3.77 -1.47
C PRO A 119 15.58 -2.50 -2.19
N PHE A 120 15.33 -1.44 -1.42
CA PHE A 120 14.89 -0.16 -1.96
C PHE A 120 16.02 0.56 -2.70
N THR A 121 15.69 1.14 -3.87
CA THR A 121 16.53 2.06 -4.63
C THR A 121 16.07 3.49 -4.41
N LYS A 122 17.00 4.41 -4.14
CA LYS A 122 16.72 5.83 -3.90
C LYS A 122 16.54 6.60 -5.22
N LEU A 123 15.55 7.50 -5.25
CA LEU A 123 15.39 8.55 -6.26
C LEU A 123 15.69 9.90 -5.62
N THR A 124 16.50 10.72 -6.28
CA THR A 124 16.84 12.07 -5.84
C THR A 124 15.72 13.03 -6.21
N ALA A 125 14.62 12.99 -5.44
CA ALA A 125 13.50 13.93 -5.52
C ALA A 125 13.16 14.41 -4.10
N THR A 126 12.67 15.64 -3.94
CA THR A 126 12.17 16.12 -2.64
C THR A 126 10.66 15.95 -2.59
N ASN A 127 10.16 15.27 -1.55
CA ASN A 127 8.75 14.93 -1.44
C ASN A 127 8.28 14.98 0.03
N TYR A 128 7.14 15.63 0.25
CA TYR A 128 6.48 15.73 1.56
C TYR A 128 5.26 14.81 1.70
N ALA A 129 4.83 14.14 0.62
CA ALA A 129 3.58 13.39 0.55
C ALA A 129 3.76 11.95 0.04
N ALA A 130 2.66 11.20 0.07
CA ALA A 130 2.59 9.89 -0.58
C ALA A 130 2.80 10.03 -2.10
N PRO A 131 3.63 9.18 -2.73
CA PRO A 131 3.65 9.07 -4.19
C PRO A 131 2.37 8.39 -4.71
N ALA A 132 2.19 8.42 -6.03
CA ALA A 132 1.29 7.52 -6.75
C ALA A 132 2.01 6.94 -7.97
N LEU A 133 1.64 5.71 -8.34
CA LEU A 133 2.22 5.00 -9.47
C LEU A 133 1.11 4.57 -10.45
N ALA A 134 1.42 4.56 -11.75
CA ALA A 134 0.58 3.98 -12.78
C ALA A 134 1.42 3.52 -13.97
N ALA A 135 1.03 2.41 -14.59
CA ALA A 135 1.60 1.99 -15.87
C ALA A 135 0.74 2.51 -17.03
N PHE A 136 1.38 3.04 -18.07
CA PHE A 136 0.73 3.49 -19.30
C PHE A 136 1.73 3.44 -20.45
N ASP A 137 1.29 3.06 -21.66
CA ASP A 137 2.12 3.08 -22.88
C ASP A 137 3.56 2.54 -22.69
N ASN A 138 3.66 1.32 -22.16
CA ASN A 138 4.92 0.63 -21.88
C ASN A 138 5.91 1.40 -20.98
N LYS A 139 5.39 2.26 -20.09
CA LYS A 139 6.16 3.00 -19.10
C LYS A 139 5.50 2.95 -17.74
N LEU A 140 6.31 3.04 -16.68
CA LEU A 140 5.86 3.28 -15.32
C LEU A 140 5.99 4.77 -15.00
N TYR A 141 4.88 5.40 -14.64
CA TYR A 141 4.80 6.79 -14.23
C TYR A 141 4.70 6.86 -12.71
N GLY A 142 5.43 7.80 -12.12
CA GLY A 142 5.32 8.18 -10.72
C GLY A 142 5.01 9.66 -10.59
N VAL A 143 4.05 10.00 -9.73
CA VAL A 143 3.73 11.39 -9.39
C VAL A 143 3.86 11.58 -7.88
N HIS A 144 4.28 12.76 -7.47
CA HIS A 144 4.37 13.12 -6.06
C HIS A 144 4.20 14.62 -5.86
N ARG A 145 3.95 15.04 -4.61
CA ARG A 145 3.88 16.45 -4.24
C ARG A 145 5.26 16.93 -3.80
N GLY A 146 5.91 17.75 -4.61
CA GLY A 146 7.22 18.32 -4.32
C GLY A 146 7.94 18.78 -5.59
N GLY A 147 9.17 19.28 -5.43
CA GLY A 147 10.00 19.73 -6.54
C GLY A 147 10.97 18.63 -7.02
N THR A 148 11.53 18.83 -8.20
CA THR A 148 12.75 18.11 -8.60
C THR A 148 13.92 18.54 -7.69
N ALA A 149 14.93 17.69 -7.57
CA ALA A 149 16.20 18.07 -6.97
C ALA A 149 16.87 19.23 -7.73
#